data_AF-A0A7V9SYT4-F1
#
_entry.id   AF-A0A7V9SYT4-F1
#
_cell.length_a   1.000
_cell.length_b   1.000
_cell.length_c   1.000
_cell.angle_alpha   90.00
_cell.angle_beta   90.00
_cell.angle_gamma   90.00
#
_symmetry.space_group_name_H-M   'P 1'
#
loop_
_entity.id
_entity.type
_entity.pdbx_description
1 polymer ?
#
loop_
_entity_poly.entity_id
_entity_poly.type
_entity_poly.pdbx_seq_one_letter_code
_entity_poly.pdbx_strand_id
1 'polypeptide(L)'
;ADALVDASAPLPTPATTPAAAPACLAPSPRAGAQTVRVFLYCRDAVTPAGLVRVERAVAETQAVLGAALEQLLAGTTPEEEAAGFVSGVPEQVVGAPVIARIDADGVAFVDVEYDFSTVNNFSTSGMTFGFVDPIYATAFQFKTVTAIDLGAFCGYTELACSEFTRPEWERQVSGG
;
A
#
# COMPACT_ATOMS: atom_id res chain seq x y z
N ALA A 1 -21.01 -63.74 -40.29
CA ALA A 1 -20.94 -62.31 -40.65
C ALA A 1 -20.54 -61.58 -39.38
N ASP A 2 -19.23 -61.46 -39.18
CA ASP A 2 -18.63 -60.92 -37.97
C ASP A 2 -18.81 -59.40 -37.90
N ALA A 3 -19.29 -58.94 -36.75
CA ALA A 3 -19.43 -57.53 -36.41
C ALA A 3 -18.12 -57.00 -35.83
N LEU A 4 -17.49 -56.05 -36.53
CA LEU A 4 -16.39 -55.24 -36.01
C LEU A 4 -16.99 -54.11 -35.15
N VAL A 5 -16.83 -54.21 -33.83
CA VAL A 5 -17.16 -53.12 -32.88
C VAL A 5 -15.87 -52.34 -32.63
N ASP A 6 -15.80 -51.14 -33.20
CA ASP A 6 -14.72 -50.17 -32.98
C ASP A 6 -14.96 -49.42 -31.67
N ALA A 7 -14.14 -49.69 -30.66
CA ALA A 7 -14.21 -49.06 -29.35
C ALA A 7 -13.19 -47.93 -29.25
N SER A 8 -13.58 -46.73 -29.69
CA SER A 8 -12.83 -45.50 -29.37
C SER A 8 -13.02 -45.14 -27.90
N ALA A 9 -11.97 -45.34 -27.10
CA ALA A 9 -11.94 -44.89 -25.71
C ALA A 9 -11.78 -43.36 -25.65
N PRO A 10 -12.58 -42.64 -24.83
CA PRO A 10 -12.42 -41.20 -24.65
C PRO A 10 -11.11 -40.88 -23.91
N LEU A 11 -10.37 -39.89 -24.41
CA LEU A 11 -9.16 -39.38 -23.77
C LEU A 11 -9.49 -38.75 -22.40
N PRO A 12 -8.63 -38.94 -21.38
CA PRO A 12 -8.85 -38.35 -20.07
C PRO A 12 -8.78 -36.83 -20.14
N THR A 13 -9.80 -36.15 -19.62
CA THR A 13 -9.82 -34.70 -19.45
C THR A 13 -8.81 -34.32 -18.35
N PRO A 14 -7.88 -33.38 -18.58
CA PRO A 14 -6.98 -32.92 -17.53
C PRO A 14 -7.81 -32.27 -16.42
N ALA A 15 -7.61 -32.73 -15.18
CA ALA A 15 -8.22 -32.13 -14.00
C ALA A 15 -7.56 -30.75 -13.76
N THR A 16 -8.31 -29.68 -13.93
CA THR A 16 -7.89 -28.34 -13.55
C THR A 16 -7.96 -28.23 -12.02
N THR A 17 -6.82 -28.35 -11.35
CA THR A 17 -6.71 -28.01 -9.93
C THR A 17 -7.08 -26.53 -9.76
N PRO A 18 -8.02 -26.19 -8.85
CA PRO A 18 -8.32 -24.79 -8.55
C PRO A 18 -7.04 -24.08 -8.12
N ALA A 19 -6.68 -23.00 -8.81
CA ALA A 19 -5.59 -22.14 -8.38
C ALA A 19 -5.92 -21.61 -6.98
N ALA A 20 -4.99 -21.76 -6.03
CA ALA A 20 -5.13 -21.16 -4.71
C ALA A 20 -5.36 -19.66 -4.87
N ALA A 21 -6.33 -19.10 -4.15
CA ALA A 21 -6.59 -17.67 -4.17
C ALA A 21 -5.33 -16.90 -3.72
N PRO A 22 -5.06 -15.72 -4.31
CA PRO A 22 -3.94 -14.89 -3.91
C PRO A 22 -4.08 -14.52 -2.43
N ALA A 23 -3.21 -15.09 -1.60
CA ALA A 23 -2.98 -14.57 -0.27
C ALA A 23 -1.93 -13.47 -0.43
N CYS A 24 -2.20 -12.25 0.02
CA CYS A 24 -1.29 -11.09 0.01
C CYS A 24 0.01 -11.38 0.78
N LEU A 25 0.84 -12.21 0.19
CA LEU A 25 2.12 -12.70 0.68
C LEU A 25 3.17 -11.93 -0.10
N ALA A 26 3.69 -10.89 0.53
CA ALA A 26 4.77 -10.11 -0.07
C ALA A 26 5.99 -11.03 -0.29
N PRO A 27 6.62 -10.98 -1.47
CA PRO A 27 7.88 -11.68 -1.68
C PRO A 27 8.95 -11.08 -0.75
N SER A 28 9.86 -11.93 -0.26
CA SER A 28 10.96 -11.46 0.57
C SER A 28 11.89 -10.53 -0.22
N PRO A 29 12.37 -9.42 0.36
CA PRO A 29 13.36 -8.56 -0.28
C PRO A 29 14.62 -9.33 -0.67
N ARG A 30 15.26 -8.89 -1.76
CA ARG A 30 16.54 -9.46 -2.20
C ARG A 30 17.63 -9.16 -1.16
N ALA A 31 18.44 -10.18 -0.84
CA ALA A 31 19.54 -10.04 0.12
C ALA A 31 20.56 -8.96 -0.31
N GLY A 32 21.04 -8.17 0.67
CA GLY A 32 22.11 -7.18 0.48
C GLY A 32 21.67 -5.74 0.23
N ALA A 33 20.37 -5.45 0.27
CA ALA A 33 19.83 -4.09 0.23
C ALA A 33 19.31 -3.65 1.60
N GLN A 34 19.27 -2.33 1.84
CA GLN A 34 18.49 -1.79 2.96
C GLN A 34 17.01 -2.07 2.68
N THR A 35 16.28 -2.55 3.68
CA THR A 35 14.85 -2.81 3.56
C THR A 35 14.04 -1.72 4.26
N VAL A 36 13.03 -1.20 3.59
CA VAL A 36 11.96 -0.38 4.17
C VAL A 36 10.65 -1.16 4.17
N ARG A 37 9.71 -0.77 5.03
CA ARG A 37 8.35 -1.29 4.96
C ARG A 37 7.41 -0.23 4.43
N VAL A 38 6.46 -0.65 3.63
CA VAL A 38 5.30 0.13 3.19
C VAL A 38 4.05 -0.64 3.58
N PHE A 39 2.92 0.05 3.59
CA PHE A 39 1.64 -0.54 3.96
C PHE A 39 0.68 -0.40 2.79
N LEU A 40 0.19 -1.53 2.28
CA LEU A 40 -0.69 -1.61 1.10
C LEU A 40 -2.00 -2.30 1.48
N TYR A 41 -3.05 -2.12 0.68
CA TYR A 41 -4.30 -2.85 0.87
C TYR A 41 -4.19 -4.26 0.28
N CYS A 42 -4.97 -5.18 0.83
CA CYS A 42 -5.16 -6.53 0.30
C CYS A 42 -6.58 -6.68 -0.24
N ARG A 43 -6.73 -7.07 -1.51
CA ARG A 43 -8.02 -7.12 -2.21
C ARG A 43 -9.03 -8.07 -1.57
N ASP A 44 -8.56 -9.16 -0.97
CA ASP A 44 -9.40 -10.23 -0.42
C ASP A 44 -9.61 -10.12 1.11
N ALA A 45 -9.26 -8.99 1.72
CA ALA A 45 -9.51 -8.77 3.14
C ALA A 45 -11.02 -8.57 3.41
N VAL A 46 -11.65 -9.53 4.10
CA VAL A 46 -13.12 -9.64 4.31
C VAL A 46 -13.69 -8.65 5.35
N THR A 47 -12.86 -7.81 5.96
CA THR A 47 -13.21 -6.82 7.00
C THR A 47 -12.31 -5.60 6.80
N PRO A 48 -12.70 -4.36 7.20
CA PRO A 48 -12.24 -3.12 6.57
C PRO A 48 -10.75 -3.19 6.29
N ALA A 49 -10.41 -3.26 4.99
CA ALA A 49 -9.21 -3.92 4.49
C ALA A 49 -7.97 -3.47 5.27
N GLY A 50 -7.48 -4.36 6.14
CA GLY A 50 -6.33 -4.08 6.98
C GLY A 50 -5.12 -3.83 6.09
N LEU A 51 -4.44 -2.71 6.33
CA LEU A 51 -3.16 -2.43 5.70
C LEU A 51 -2.18 -3.56 6.02
N VAL A 52 -1.61 -4.15 4.97
CA VAL A 52 -0.64 -5.23 5.07
C VAL A 52 0.75 -4.66 4.85
N ARG A 53 1.65 -5.03 5.74
CA ARG A 53 3.07 -4.66 5.67
C ARG A 53 3.74 -5.38 4.50
N VAL A 54 4.36 -4.61 3.62
CA VAL A 54 5.18 -5.09 2.50
C VAL A 54 6.60 -4.58 2.68
N GLU A 55 7.59 -5.46 2.52
CA GLU A 55 9.00 -5.11 2.65
C GLU A 55 9.60 -4.86 1.26
N ARG A 56 10.29 -3.73 1.09
CA ARG A 56 10.91 -3.34 -0.18
C ARG A 56 12.38 -3.01 0.00
N ALA A 57 13.17 -3.37 -1.00
CA ALA A 57 14.58 -3.03 -1.06
C ALA A 57 14.76 -1.59 -1.56
N VAL A 58 15.62 -0.83 -0.89
CA VAL A 58 16.03 0.53 -1.28
C VAL A 58 17.55 0.65 -1.24
N ALA A 59 18.07 1.69 -1.91
CA ALA A 59 19.45 2.09 -1.75
C ALA A 59 19.71 2.51 -0.29
N GLU A 60 20.95 2.30 0.18
CA GLU A 60 21.32 2.74 1.53
C GLU A 60 21.17 4.26 1.67
N THR A 61 20.40 4.69 2.67
CA THR A 61 20.13 6.09 2.93
C THR A 61 19.89 6.37 4.41
N GLN A 62 20.21 7.59 4.84
CA GLN A 62 19.84 8.10 6.16
C GLN A 62 18.39 8.60 6.19
N ALA A 63 17.81 8.96 5.04
CA ALA A 63 16.43 9.44 4.91
C ALA A 63 15.43 8.28 4.79
N VAL A 64 15.44 7.36 5.77
CA VAL A 64 14.68 6.09 5.68
C VAL A 64 13.16 6.30 5.59
N LEU A 65 12.62 7.32 6.27
CA LEU A 65 11.21 7.71 6.15
C LEU A 65 10.87 8.15 4.72
N GLY A 66 11.70 9.03 4.13
CA GLY A 66 11.54 9.49 2.75
C GLY A 66 11.57 8.33 1.78
N ALA A 67 12.57 7.46 1.87
CA ALA A 67 12.66 6.27 1.02
C ALA A 67 11.45 5.33 1.17
N ALA A 68 10.91 5.15 2.39
CA ALA A 68 9.70 4.36 2.58
C ALA A 68 8.47 4.99 1.91
N LEU A 69 8.30 6.31 2.02
CA LEU A 69 7.19 7.03 1.40
C LEU A 69 7.33 7.13 -0.12
N GLU A 70 8.54 7.30 -0.65
CA GLU A 70 8.82 7.19 -2.09
C GLU A 70 8.43 5.82 -2.63
N GLN A 71 8.80 4.75 -1.91
CA GLN A 71 8.35 3.40 -2.27
C GLN A 71 6.82 3.30 -2.24
N LEU A 72 6.16 3.79 -1.19
CA LEU A 72 4.69 3.78 -1.13
C LEU A 72 4.06 4.51 -2.33
N LEU A 73 4.55 5.71 -2.66
CA LEU A 73 4.06 6.52 -3.78
C LEU A 73 4.39 5.93 -5.14
N ALA A 74 5.39 5.05 -5.25
CA ALA A 74 5.63 4.29 -6.48
C ALA A 74 4.49 3.29 -6.81
N GLY A 75 3.52 3.10 -5.91
CA GLY A 75 2.40 2.19 -6.10
C GLY A 75 2.80 0.73 -5.92
N THR A 76 1.96 -0.20 -6.39
CA THR A 76 2.21 -1.64 -6.36
C THR A 76 3.15 -2.08 -7.48
N THR A 77 3.97 -3.11 -7.24
CA THR A 77 4.70 -3.80 -8.33
C THR A 77 3.81 -4.85 -9.00
N PRO A 78 4.13 -5.31 -10.23
CA PRO A 78 3.38 -6.39 -10.89
C PRO A 78 3.29 -7.67 -10.04
N GLU A 79 4.35 -8.01 -9.30
CA GLU A 79 4.36 -9.17 -8.40
C GLU A 79 3.43 -8.97 -7.20
N GLU A 80 3.39 -7.76 -6.64
CA GLU A 80 2.47 -7.42 -5.55
C GLU A 80 1.00 -7.46 -6.02
N GLU A 81 0.71 -6.92 -7.21
CA GLU A 81 -0.62 -6.98 -7.83
C GLU A 81 -1.05 -8.43 -8.09
N ALA A 82 -0.14 -9.26 -8.60
CA ALA A 82 -0.37 -10.70 -8.79
C ALA A 82 -0.61 -11.42 -7.46
N ALA A 83 -0.04 -10.94 -6.36
CA ALA A 83 -0.28 -11.43 -5.00
C ALA A 83 -1.56 -10.84 -4.36
N GLY A 84 -2.29 -9.97 -5.06
CA GLY A 84 -3.56 -9.41 -4.59
C GLY A 84 -3.44 -8.09 -3.81
N PHE A 85 -2.26 -7.47 -3.77
CA PHE A 85 -2.10 -6.13 -3.20
C PHE A 85 -2.72 -5.05 -4.09
N VAL A 86 -3.17 -3.97 -3.46
CA VAL A 86 -3.72 -2.79 -4.12
C VAL A 86 -3.10 -1.54 -3.49
N SER A 87 -2.68 -0.60 -4.33
CA SER A 87 -2.20 0.71 -3.90
C SER A 87 -3.38 1.62 -3.53
N GLY A 88 -3.25 2.35 -2.43
CA GLY A 88 -4.12 3.48 -2.11
C GLY A 88 -3.74 4.79 -2.84
N VAL A 89 -2.62 4.79 -3.55
CA VAL A 89 -2.09 5.96 -4.28
C VAL A 89 -2.87 6.14 -5.58
N PRO A 90 -3.51 7.30 -5.81
CA PRO A 90 -4.16 7.58 -7.09
C PRO A 90 -3.16 7.49 -8.25
N GLU A 91 -3.58 6.96 -9.40
CA GLU A 91 -2.71 6.76 -10.57
C GLU A 91 -1.97 8.05 -11.00
N GLN A 92 -2.59 9.20 -10.83
CA GLN A 92 -2.01 10.50 -11.18
C GLN A 92 -0.88 10.92 -10.23
N VAL A 93 -0.88 10.41 -9.00
CA VAL A 93 0.09 10.73 -7.94
C VAL A 93 1.21 9.67 -7.89
N VAL A 94 1.09 8.56 -8.64
CA VAL A 94 2.10 7.51 -8.63
C VAL A 94 3.45 8.07 -9.09
N GLY A 95 4.47 7.88 -8.25
CA GLY A 95 5.82 8.38 -8.47
C GLY A 95 5.99 9.88 -8.23
N ALA A 96 4.99 10.56 -7.65
CA ALA A 96 5.13 11.95 -7.24
C ALA A 96 6.27 12.10 -6.22
N PRO A 97 7.07 13.18 -6.29
CA PRO A 97 8.09 13.44 -5.28
C PRO A 97 7.46 13.65 -3.89
N VAL A 98 8.21 13.30 -2.86
CA VAL A 98 7.80 13.52 -1.47
C VAL A 98 8.94 14.12 -0.65
N ILE A 99 8.64 15.17 0.08
CA ILE A 99 9.51 15.71 1.12
C ILE A 99 9.10 15.06 2.44
N ALA A 100 10.03 14.33 3.06
CA ALA A 100 9.80 13.73 4.36
C ALA A 100 10.95 14.03 5.33
N ARG A 101 10.63 14.59 6.49
CA ARG A 101 11.58 14.89 7.56
C ARG A 101 10.94 14.72 8.92
N ILE A 102 11.71 14.31 9.91
CA ILE A 102 11.28 14.21 11.30
C ILE A 102 12.00 15.32 12.06
N ASP A 103 11.27 16.13 12.81
CA ASP A 103 11.87 17.15 13.67
C ASP A 103 12.32 16.59 15.03
N ALA A 104 12.77 17.48 15.93
CA ALA A 104 13.28 17.10 17.24
C ALA A 104 12.19 16.59 18.20
N ASP A 105 10.92 16.97 17.98
CA ASP A 105 9.78 16.58 18.80
C ASP A 105 9.11 15.29 18.29
N GLY A 106 9.60 14.76 17.17
CA GLY A 106 9.11 13.54 16.55
C GLY A 106 7.96 13.77 15.57
N VAL A 107 7.70 15.02 15.18
CA VAL A 107 6.71 15.33 14.15
C VAL A 107 7.32 15.05 12.78
N ALA A 108 6.69 14.14 12.04
CA ALA A 108 7.04 13.87 10.66
C ALA A 108 6.31 14.86 9.75
N PHE A 109 7.05 15.77 9.13
CA PHE A 109 6.55 16.56 8.01
C PHE A 109 6.61 15.72 6.75
N VAL A 110 5.47 15.55 6.09
CA VAL A 110 5.28 14.78 4.86
C VAL A 110 4.53 15.66 3.85
N ASP A 111 5.19 16.02 2.76
CA ASP A 111 4.59 16.83 1.70
C ASP A 111 4.76 16.13 0.35
N VAL A 112 3.65 15.76 -0.28
CA VAL A 112 3.65 15.13 -1.59
C VAL A 112 3.57 16.26 -2.63
N GLU A 113 4.64 16.44 -3.40
CA GLU A 113 4.77 17.53 -4.36
C GLU A 113 3.91 17.27 -5.60
N TYR A 114 2.60 17.44 -5.46
CA TYR A 114 1.62 17.18 -6.50
C TYR A 114 0.47 18.19 -6.44
N ASP A 115 -0.04 18.62 -7.60
CA ASP A 115 -1.22 19.48 -7.66
C ASP A 115 -2.51 18.66 -7.55
N PHE A 116 -2.94 18.47 -6.31
CA PHE A 116 -4.13 17.69 -5.98
C PHE A 116 -5.44 18.30 -6.50
N SER A 117 -5.44 19.56 -6.98
CA SER A 117 -6.62 20.14 -7.64
C SER A 117 -6.98 19.43 -8.96
N THR A 118 -6.02 18.71 -9.54
CA THR A 118 -6.18 17.93 -10.77
C THR A 118 -6.69 16.51 -10.53
N VAL A 119 -6.61 16.02 -9.28
CA VAL A 119 -7.15 14.71 -8.92
C VAL A 119 -8.62 14.89 -8.59
N ASN A 120 -9.46 14.44 -9.51
CA ASN A 120 -10.89 14.40 -9.27
C ASN A 120 -11.13 13.53 -8.03
N ASN A 121 -11.85 14.08 -7.03
CA ASN A 121 -12.58 13.32 -6.02
C ASN A 121 -11.87 12.99 -4.68
N PHE A 122 -10.84 13.74 -4.24
CA PHE A 122 -10.43 13.75 -2.82
C PHE A 122 -11.51 14.30 -1.86
N SER A 123 -12.63 14.81 -2.39
CA SER A 123 -13.79 15.34 -1.67
C SER A 123 -14.70 14.29 -1.01
N THR A 124 -14.28 13.02 -0.91
CA THR A 124 -14.99 12.01 -0.13
C THR A 124 -14.06 11.40 0.90
N SER A 125 -14.55 11.26 2.14
CA SER A 125 -13.84 10.62 3.24
C SER A 125 -13.20 9.28 2.84
N GLY A 126 -13.92 8.42 2.11
CA GLY A 126 -13.43 7.10 1.70
C GLY A 126 -12.12 7.12 0.90
N MET A 127 -11.97 8.01 -0.09
CA MET A 127 -10.74 8.08 -0.87
C MET A 127 -9.64 8.85 -0.18
N THR A 128 -9.98 9.87 0.60
CA THR A 128 -9.01 10.54 1.46
C THR A 128 -8.36 9.53 2.40
N PHE A 129 -9.14 8.73 3.14
CA PHE A 129 -8.59 7.71 4.02
C PHE A 129 -7.89 6.58 3.25
N GLY A 130 -8.41 6.21 2.07
CA GLY A 130 -7.75 5.25 1.18
C GLY A 130 -6.33 5.65 0.78
N PHE A 131 -6.05 6.93 0.60
CA PHE A 131 -4.70 7.40 0.28
C PHE A 131 -3.85 7.67 1.52
N VAL A 132 -4.46 8.25 2.56
CA VAL A 132 -3.73 8.77 3.73
C VAL A 132 -3.41 7.69 4.76
N ASP A 133 -4.27 6.69 4.95
CA ASP A 133 -4.02 5.63 5.93
C ASP A 133 -2.72 4.85 5.62
N PRO A 134 -2.40 4.49 4.36
CA PRO A 134 -1.10 3.94 3.98
C PRO A 134 0.09 4.83 4.37
N ILE A 135 -0.04 6.16 4.19
CA ILE A 135 0.99 7.14 4.55
C ILE A 135 1.20 7.13 6.07
N TYR A 136 0.11 7.20 6.84
CA TYR A 136 0.16 7.16 8.30
C TYR A 136 0.75 5.85 8.82
N ALA A 137 0.31 4.70 8.32
CA ALA A 137 0.87 3.41 8.72
C ALA A 137 2.37 3.30 8.39
N THR A 138 2.77 3.79 7.22
CA THR A 138 4.17 3.80 6.77
C THR A 138 5.02 4.74 7.62
N ALA A 139 4.55 5.92 7.99
CA ALA A 139 5.29 6.85 8.83
C ALA A 139 5.31 6.40 10.31
N PHE A 140 4.18 5.96 10.87
CA PHE A 140 4.09 5.52 12.25
C PHE A 140 4.78 4.17 12.52
N GLN A 141 5.29 3.46 11.52
CA GLN A 141 6.18 2.33 11.80
C GLN A 141 7.46 2.75 12.54
N PHE A 142 7.90 4.00 12.35
CA PHE A 142 9.10 4.55 12.96
C PHE A 142 8.74 5.05 14.37
N LYS A 143 9.33 4.44 15.40
CA LYS A 143 9.01 4.76 16.80
C LYS A 143 9.30 6.21 17.20
N THR A 144 10.19 6.87 16.47
CA THR A 144 10.52 8.28 16.67
C THR A 144 9.43 9.22 16.13
N VAL A 145 8.51 8.74 15.29
CA VAL A 145 7.40 9.53 14.78
C VAL A 145 6.25 9.50 15.78
N THR A 146 5.91 10.65 16.34
CA THR A 146 4.86 10.84 17.36
C THR A 146 3.60 11.48 16.76
N ALA A 147 3.78 12.31 15.73
CA ALA A 147 2.72 12.93 14.95
C ALA A 147 3.15 13.12 13.49
N ILE A 148 2.18 13.44 12.62
CA ILE A 148 2.41 13.68 11.19
C ILE A 148 1.74 15.00 10.81
N ASP A 149 2.51 15.85 10.12
CA ASP A 149 2.02 17.03 9.42
C ASP A 149 2.05 16.73 7.91
N LEU A 150 0.89 16.80 7.26
CA LEU A 150 0.74 16.52 5.82
C LEU A 150 1.04 17.73 4.92
N GLY A 151 1.58 18.82 5.48
CA GLY A 151 2.00 19.97 4.69
C GLY A 151 0.87 20.57 3.86
N ALA A 152 1.14 20.85 2.58
CA ALA A 152 0.13 21.45 1.70
C ALA A 152 -1.02 20.50 1.37
N PHE A 153 -0.81 19.19 1.46
CA PHE A 153 -1.80 18.18 1.09
C PHE A 153 -3.07 18.25 1.94
N CYS A 154 -2.98 18.63 3.22
CA CYS A 154 -4.15 18.74 4.09
C CYS A 154 -5.22 19.68 3.52
N GLY A 155 -4.83 20.76 2.84
CA GLY A 155 -5.74 21.77 2.28
C GLY A 155 -6.57 21.28 1.10
N TYR A 156 -6.24 20.12 0.53
CA TYR A 156 -6.95 19.49 -0.59
C TYR A 156 -7.86 18.34 -0.14
N THR A 157 -7.91 18.05 1.15
CA THR A 157 -8.68 16.95 1.73
C THR A 157 -9.68 17.45 2.76
N GLU A 158 -10.53 16.55 3.25
CA GLU A 158 -11.40 16.83 4.40
C GLU A 158 -10.64 16.80 5.75
N LEU A 159 -9.33 16.57 5.73
CA LEU A 159 -8.51 16.49 6.94
C LEU A 159 -8.22 17.89 7.49
N ALA A 160 -8.15 17.98 8.81
CA ALA A 160 -7.64 19.18 9.44
C ALA A 160 -6.16 19.38 9.08
N CYS A 161 -5.77 20.62 8.77
CA CYS A 161 -4.36 21.01 8.60
C CYS A 161 -3.61 21.13 9.94
N SER A 162 -3.91 20.24 10.86
CA SER A 162 -3.23 20.09 12.13
C SER A 162 -2.48 18.77 12.14
N GLU A 163 -1.47 18.68 12.98
CA GLU A 163 -0.76 17.43 13.25
C GLU A 163 -1.75 16.32 13.60
N PHE A 164 -1.59 15.16 12.97
CA PHE A 164 -2.32 13.95 13.30
C PHE A 164 -1.44 13.04 14.15
N THR A 165 -1.86 12.75 15.37
CA THR A 165 -1.00 12.06 16.34
C THR A 165 -1.10 10.54 16.23
N ARG A 166 -0.04 9.83 16.64
CA ARG A 166 -0.06 8.36 16.70
C ARG A 166 -1.24 7.81 17.53
N PRO A 167 -1.55 8.32 18.75
CA PRO A 167 -2.69 7.81 19.51
C PRO A 167 -4.05 8.07 18.84
N GLU A 168 -4.19 9.12 18.04
CA GLU A 168 -5.39 9.34 17.23
C GLU A 168 -5.51 8.31 16.12
N TRP A 169 -4.43 8.08 15.38
CA TRP A 169 -4.38 7.04 14.35
C TRP A 169 -4.67 5.65 14.91
N GLU A 170 -4.04 5.28 16.03
CA GLU A 170 -4.23 3.98 16.69
C GLU A 170 -5.69 3.77 17.13
N ARG A 171 -6.37 4.82 17.62
CA ARG A 171 -7.80 4.78 17.95
C ARG A 171 -8.66 4.59 16.70
N GLN A 172 -8.34 5.29 15.61
CA GLN A 172 -9.04 5.17 14.33
C GLN A 172 -8.96 3.74 13.78
N VAL A 173 -7.77 3.13 13.76
CA VAL A 173 -7.59 1.78 13.17
C VAL A 173 -8.03 0.65 14.10
N SER A 174 -8.14 0.88 15.42
CA SER A 174 -8.63 -0.11 16.38
C SER A 174 -10.16 -0.20 16.44
N GLY A 175 -10.86 0.64 15.69
CA GLY A 175 -12.32 0.59 15.57
C GLY A 175 -13.11 1.26 16.70
N GLY A 176 -12.49 2.13 17.50
CA GLY A 176 -13.17 3.06 18.42
C GLY A 176 -14.01 2.46 19.54
#